data_AF-A0A3A9C8C4-F1
#
_entry.id   AF-A0A3A9C8C4-F1
#
_cell.length_a   1.000
_cell.length_b   1.000
_cell.length_c   1.000
_cell.angle_alpha   90.00
_cell.angle_beta   90.00
_cell.angle_gamma   90.00
#
_symmetry.space_group_name_H-M   'P 1'
#
loop_
_entity.id
_entity.type
_entity.pdbx_description
1 polymer ?
#
loop_
_entity_poly.entity_id
_entity_poly.type
_entity_poly.pdbx_seq_one_letter_code
_entity_poly.pdbx_strand_id
1 'polypeptide(L)'
;MMKMKECLYHYTSIENLALILKNKTIKFNNLLNVDDPEEAETEDLGLSGKYCLVSCWSKNSEDILPMWNMYTPGMKGVRIKMKMNPFKEYTYDVGEMHFSERTTSYIDYKSDYAKKVLIAAKCPLALEVEYTEDENLLHPKIKCQNENSINISFEKLGKYKREYWNFQKEYRYKITTAPWSIDELEKAKTVEDQMQLFSRLLDENNQQFCDEIFLRLADDAFNGMEVLLAPKTTESEYIIVQALLEKYCPNIQIKLEKSKIRVR
;
A
#
# COMPACT_ATOMS: atom_id res chain seq x y z
N MET A 1 10.65 28.50 3.79
CA MET A 1 11.29 27.25 4.23
C MET A 1 10.94 26.18 3.22
N MET A 2 11.88 25.75 2.36
CA MET A 2 11.62 24.64 1.43
C MET A 2 11.42 23.38 2.28
N LYS A 3 10.20 22.81 2.30
CA LYS A 3 10.01 21.45 2.82
C LYS A 3 10.95 20.56 2.04
N MET A 4 11.94 19.97 2.71
CA MET A 4 12.73 18.89 2.14
C MET A 4 11.73 17.85 1.64
N LYS A 5 11.73 17.54 0.34
CA LYS A 5 10.79 16.55 -0.21
C LYS A 5 11.13 15.20 0.43
N GLU A 6 10.26 14.72 1.31
CA GLU A 6 10.41 13.39 1.90
C GLU A 6 10.36 12.34 0.78
N CYS A 7 11.36 11.47 0.74
CA CYS A 7 11.46 10.37 -0.20
C CYS A 7 11.35 9.04 0.54
N LEU A 8 10.81 8.04 -0.14
CA LEU A 8 10.72 6.67 0.33
C LEU A 8 11.37 5.73 -0.67
N TYR A 9 11.71 4.53 -0.20
CA TYR A 9 12.46 3.53 -0.96
C TYR A 9 11.65 2.24 -1.09
N HIS A 10 11.35 1.82 -2.32
CA HIS A 10 10.60 0.60 -2.59
C HIS A 10 11.52 -0.47 -3.17
N TYR A 11 11.65 -1.59 -2.46
CA TYR A 11 12.40 -2.76 -2.92
C TYR A 11 11.49 -3.65 -3.73
N THR A 12 11.93 -4.06 -4.91
CA THR A 12 11.15 -4.93 -5.78
C THR A 12 12.02 -5.62 -6.83
N SER A 13 11.44 -6.54 -7.59
CA SER A 13 12.13 -7.23 -8.67
C SER A 13 12.30 -6.34 -9.93
N ILE A 14 13.18 -6.73 -10.85
CA ILE A 14 13.35 -6.02 -12.12
C ILE A 14 12.07 -6.13 -12.98
N GLU A 15 11.37 -7.25 -12.91
CA GLU A 15 10.10 -7.50 -13.59
C GLU A 15 9.03 -6.52 -13.08
N ASN A 16 8.93 -6.34 -11.77
CA ASN A 16 8.00 -5.39 -11.18
C ASN A 16 8.37 -3.95 -11.52
N LEU A 17 9.66 -3.60 -11.57
CA LEU A 17 10.08 -2.29 -12.09
C LEU A 17 9.57 -2.08 -13.52
N ALA A 18 9.69 -3.07 -14.40
CA ALA A 18 9.19 -2.98 -15.77
C ALA A 18 7.66 -2.74 -15.80
N LEU A 19 6.90 -3.40 -14.93
CA LEU A 19 5.45 -3.20 -14.81
C LEU A 19 5.10 -1.81 -14.25
N ILE A 20 5.80 -1.34 -13.23
CA ILE A 20 5.62 0.01 -12.64
C ILE A 20 5.88 1.07 -13.71
N LEU A 21 6.99 0.98 -14.44
CA LEU A 21 7.35 1.94 -15.48
C LEU A 21 6.37 1.93 -16.66
N LYS A 22 5.99 0.73 -17.13
CA LYS A 22 5.06 0.55 -18.26
C LYS A 22 3.66 1.05 -17.93
N ASN A 23 3.12 0.64 -16.79
CA ASN A 23 1.73 0.91 -16.43
C ASN A 23 1.56 2.24 -15.69
N LYS A 24 2.67 2.81 -15.19
CA LYS A 24 2.66 3.96 -14.28
C LYS A 24 1.73 3.73 -13.10
N THR A 25 1.89 2.58 -12.45
CA THR A 25 1.08 2.19 -11.29
C THR A 25 1.94 1.60 -10.18
N ILE A 26 1.46 1.70 -8.95
CA ILE A 26 2.01 1.01 -7.78
C ILE A 26 0.94 0.05 -7.26
N LYS A 27 1.37 -1.19 -6.99
CA LYS A 27 0.53 -2.23 -6.40
C LYS A 27 0.34 -1.97 -4.91
N PHE A 28 -0.89 -2.16 -4.47
CA PHE A 28 -1.29 -2.35 -3.09
C PHE A 28 -1.72 -3.80 -2.96
N ASN A 29 -1.10 -4.54 -2.05
CA ASN A 29 -1.37 -5.95 -1.80
C ASN A 29 -2.23 -6.08 -0.54
N ASN A 30 -3.05 -7.13 -0.45
CA ASN A 30 -3.79 -7.39 0.78
C ASN A 30 -2.83 -7.64 1.94
N LEU A 31 -3.21 -7.15 3.13
CA LEU A 31 -2.41 -7.32 4.34
C LEU A 31 -2.21 -8.79 4.72
N LEU A 32 -3.11 -9.69 4.30
CA LEU A 32 -2.93 -11.14 4.45
C LEU A 32 -1.73 -11.70 3.66
N ASN A 33 -1.26 -10.98 2.66
CA ASN A 33 -0.26 -11.44 1.69
C ASN A 33 1.09 -10.70 1.86
N VAL A 34 1.34 -10.08 3.02
CA VAL A 34 2.62 -9.46 3.36
C VAL A 34 3.55 -10.45 4.08
N ASP A 35 4.73 -9.99 4.48
CA ASP A 35 5.77 -10.84 5.06
C ASP A 35 5.50 -11.27 6.51
N ASP A 36 4.83 -10.42 7.28
CA ASP A 36 4.43 -10.70 8.66
C ASP A 36 2.92 -11.04 8.72
N PRO A 37 2.55 -12.31 8.92
CA PRO A 37 1.15 -12.72 8.96
C PRO A 37 0.39 -12.20 10.19
N GLU A 38 1.08 -11.89 11.30
CA GLU A 38 0.42 -11.42 12.54
C GLU A 38 -0.27 -10.07 12.33
N GLU A 39 0.21 -9.26 11.39
CA GLU A 39 -0.31 -7.92 11.11
C GLU A 39 -1.77 -7.88 10.67
N ALA A 40 -2.26 -9.00 10.15
CA ALA A 40 -3.63 -9.16 9.69
C ALA A 40 -4.57 -9.70 10.78
N GLU A 41 -4.03 -10.15 11.91
CA GLU A 41 -4.77 -10.75 13.00
C GLU A 41 -5.36 -9.69 13.94
N THR A 42 -6.46 -10.06 14.58
CA THR A 42 -7.12 -9.25 15.61
C THR A 42 -7.52 -10.16 16.75
N GLU A 43 -7.60 -9.60 17.95
CA GLU A 43 -8.02 -10.36 19.14
C GLU A 43 -9.46 -10.88 19.01
N ASP A 44 -10.33 -10.15 18.28
CA ASP A 44 -11.78 -10.28 18.40
C ASP A 44 -12.54 -10.54 17.08
N LEU A 45 -11.91 -10.39 15.91
CA LEU A 45 -12.54 -10.60 14.59
C LEU A 45 -11.61 -11.33 13.61
N GLY A 46 -10.75 -12.22 14.13
CA GLY A 46 -9.86 -13.07 13.34
C GLY A 46 -8.99 -12.28 12.35
N LEU A 47 -8.92 -12.76 11.10
CA LEU A 47 -8.10 -12.20 10.03
C LEU A 47 -8.73 -10.96 9.36
N SER A 48 -8.99 -9.92 10.15
CA SER A 48 -9.57 -8.66 9.67
C SER A 48 -8.64 -7.83 8.78
N GLY A 49 -7.35 -8.17 8.71
CA GLY A 49 -6.42 -7.63 7.71
C GLY A 49 -6.88 -7.81 6.26
N LYS A 50 -7.80 -8.76 5.98
CA LYS A 50 -8.46 -8.93 4.68
C LYS A 50 -9.15 -7.67 4.15
N TYR A 51 -9.47 -6.71 5.02
CA TYR A 51 -10.07 -5.43 4.67
C TYR A 51 -9.04 -4.30 4.44
N CYS A 52 -7.74 -4.59 4.55
CA CYS A 52 -6.66 -3.63 4.37
C CYS A 52 -5.78 -4.00 3.17
N LEU A 53 -5.50 -3.03 2.31
CA LEU A 53 -4.53 -3.14 1.23
C LEU A 53 -3.37 -2.18 1.50
N VAL A 54 -2.13 -2.65 1.35
CA VAL A 54 -0.93 -1.87 1.68
C VAL A 54 0.08 -1.86 0.55
N SER A 55 0.80 -0.75 0.42
CA SER A 55 2.04 -0.65 -0.35
C SER A 55 3.18 -0.33 0.61
N CYS A 56 4.17 -1.22 0.68
CA CYS A 56 5.26 -1.22 1.65
C CYS A 56 6.51 -0.55 1.09
N TRP A 57 7.05 0.42 1.84
CA TRP A 57 8.23 1.21 1.50
C TRP A 57 9.15 1.29 2.72
N SER A 58 10.39 1.72 2.53
CA SER A 58 11.32 2.02 3.62
C SER A 58 11.60 3.52 3.69
N LYS A 59 11.75 4.04 4.91
CA LYS A 59 12.28 5.38 5.17
C LYS A 59 13.82 5.43 5.11
N ASN A 60 14.50 4.29 5.15
CA ASN A 60 15.95 4.27 5.20
C ASN A 60 16.57 4.51 3.82
N SER A 61 17.44 5.52 3.72
CA SER A 61 18.19 5.83 2.50
C SER A 61 19.34 4.88 2.23
N GLU A 62 19.88 4.24 3.27
CA GLU A 62 20.90 3.21 3.12
C GLU A 62 20.27 1.90 2.69
N ASP A 63 20.92 1.17 1.79
CA ASP A 63 20.44 -0.15 1.43
C ASP A 63 20.88 -1.18 2.48
N ILE A 64 19.95 -2.02 2.92
CA ILE A 64 20.22 -3.00 4.00
C ILE A 64 20.13 -4.41 3.42
N LEU A 65 21.10 -5.25 3.79
CA LEU A 65 21.23 -6.62 3.29
C LEU A 65 19.96 -7.49 3.44
N PRO A 66 19.25 -7.51 4.59
CA PRO A 66 18.03 -8.31 4.73
C PRO A 66 16.91 -7.88 3.78
N MET A 67 16.79 -6.58 3.48
CA MET A 67 15.78 -6.06 2.54
C MET A 67 15.98 -6.64 1.14
N TRP A 68 17.24 -6.72 0.68
CA TRP A 68 17.55 -7.37 -0.60
C TRP A 68 17.16 -8.84 -0.61
N ASN A 69 17.48 -9.57 0.47
CA ASN A 69 17.18 -11.00 0.53
C ASN A 69 15.68 -11.29 0.58
N MET A 70 14.90 -10.45 1.26
CA MET A 70 13.46 -10.64 1.43
C MET A 70 12.66 -10.23 0.19
N TYR A 71 12.95 -9.06 -0.38
CA TYR A 71 12.08 -8.44 -1.38
C TYR A 71 12.61 -8.54 -2.81
N THR A 72 13.81 -9.10 -3.01
CA THR A 72 14.37 -9.29 -4.35
C THR A 72 14.81 -10.74 -4.55
N PRO A 73 14.26 -11.46 -5.56
CA PRO A 73 14.59 -12.86 -5.80
C PRO A 73 16.11 -13.06 -5.96
N GLY A 74 16.71 -13.87 -5.08
CA GLY A 74 18.15 -14.17 -5.14
C GLY A 74 19.06 -12.94 -4.96
N MET A 75 18.58 -11.89 -4.28
CA MET A 75 19.27 -10.60 -4.16
C MET A 75 19.55 -9.93 -5.51
N LYS A 76 18.66 -10.17 -6.47
CA LYS A 76 18.64 -9.57 -7.80
C LYS A 76 17.33 -8.81 -7.95
N GLY A 77 17.44 -7.51 -8.07
CA GLY A 77 16.29 -6.62 -8.07
C GLY A 77 16.72 -5.17 -8.05
N VAL A 78 15.79 -4.31 -7.66
CA VAL A 78 16.00 -2.88 -7.57
C VAL A 78 15.42 -2.31 -6.29
N ARG A 79 15.96 -1.17 -5.89
CA ARG A 79 15.36 -0.26 -4.93
C ARG A 79 15.09 1.06 -5.64
N ILE A 80 13.83 1.47 -5.62
CA ILE A 80 13.35 2.68 -6.28
C ILE A 80 13.16 3.75 -5.21
N LYS A 81 13.87 4.87 -5.33
CA LYS A 81 13.63 6.07 -4.53
C LYS A 81 12.60 6.94 -5.23
N MET A 82 11.53 7.32 -4.55
CA MET A 82 10.51 8.24 -5.07
C MET A 82 10.09 9.26 -4.03
N LYS A 83 9.48 10.37 -4.46
CA LYS A 83 8.81 11.31 -3.55
C LYS A 83 7.65 10.64 -2.80
N MET A 84 7.39 11.07 -1.57
CA MET A 84 6.21 10.64 -0.83
C MET A 84 4.92 11.06 -1.56
N ASN A 85 3.88 10.25 -1.45
CA ASN A 85 2.61 10.35 -2.17
C ASN A 85 2.80 10.52 -3.70
N PRO A 86 3.43 9.55 -4.40
CA PRO A 86 3.69 9.67 -5.83
C PRO A 86 2.43 9.40 -6.70
N PHE A 87 1.23 9.40 -6.12
CA PHE A 87 -0.01 8.96 -6.77
C PHE A 87 -0.72 10.12 -7.49
N LYS A 88 -1.47 9.76 -8.53
CA LYS A 88 -2.34 10.70 -9.24
C LYS A 88 -3.52 11.08 -8.37
N GLU A 89 -3.76 12.38 -8.22
CA GLU A 89 -4.96 12.89 -7.56
C GLU A 89 -6.10 13.08 -8.57
N TYR A 90 -7.29 12.69 -8.16
CA TYR A 90 -8.55 12.82 -8.87
C TYR A 90 -9.42 13.83 -8.14
N THR A 91 -10.17 14.64 -8.88
CA THR A 91 -11.15 15.57 -8.31
C THR A 91 -12.54 15.13 -8.72
N TYR A 92 -13.45 15.12 -7.76
CA TYR A 92 -14.86 14.82 -7.94
C TYR A 92 -15.69 16.02 -7.51
N ASP A 93 -16.60 16.45 -8.37
CA ASP A 93 -17.53 17.53 -8.05
C ASP A 93 -18.69 17.03 -7.17
N VAL A 94 -19.46 17.97 -6.60
CA VAL A 94 -20.63 17.65 -5.78
C VAL A 94 -21.61 16.79 -6.57
N GLY A 95 -22.01 15.65 -6.00
CA GLY A 95 -22.92 14.67 -6.61
C GLY A 95 -22.25 13.65 -7.52
N GLU A 96 -21.00 13.87 -7.95
CA GLU A 96 -20.23 12.87 -8.69
C GLU A 96 -19.81 11.74 -7.75
N MET A 97 -20.00 10.48 -8.17
CA MET A 97 -19.70 9.30 -7.33
C MET A 97 -20.25 9.39 -5.89
N HIS A 98 -21.41 10.07 -5.73
CA HIS A 98 -22.13 10.23 -4.47
C HIS A 98 -21.40 11.09 -3.40
N PHE A 99 -20.41 11.90 -3.80
CA PHE A 99 -19.79 12.85 -2.89
C PHE A 99 -20.70 14.04 -2.57
N SER A 100 -20.88 14.35 -1.28
CA SER A 100 -21.68 15.48 -0.81
C SER A 100 -21.00 16.84 -0.95
N GLU A 101 -19.68 16.83 -1.14
CA GLU A 101 -18.84 18.01 -1.34
C GLU A 101 -17.77 17.73 -2.38
N ARG A 102 -17.19 18.79 -2.96
CA ARG A 102 -16.08 18.64 -3.88
C ARG A 102 -14.91 17.97 -3.16
N THR A 103 -14.49 16.82 -3.66
CA THR A 103 -13.55 15.93 -2.97
C THR A 103 -12.35 15.64 -3.86
N THR A 104 -11.15 15.63 -3.27
CA THR A 104 -9.96 15.08 -3.93
C THR A 104 -9.57 13.74 -3.30
N SER A 105 -9.06 12.83 -4.13
CA SER A 105 -8.64 11.50 -3.70
C SER A 105 -7.56 10.94 -4.62
N TYR A 106 -6.72 10.04 -4.11
CA TYR A 106 -5.83 9.23 -4.93
C TYR A 106 -6.51 7.97 -5.48
N ILE A 107 -7.75 7.70 -5.07
CA ILE A 107 -8.56 6.58 -5.52
C ILE A 107 -9.35 7.01 -6.75
N ASP A 108 -9.25 6.22 -7.82
CA ASP A 108 -10.12 6.37 -8.97
C ASP A 108 -11.46 5.67 -8.68
N TYR A 109 -12.46 6.44 -8.23
CA TYR A 109 -13.80 5.93 -7.94
C TYR A 109 -14.56 5.44 -9.18
N LYS A 110 -14.08 5.72 -10.40
CA LYS A 110 -14.65 5.16 -11.65
C LYS A 110 -14.07 3.78 -11.99
N SER A 111 -13.01 3.35 -11.30
CA SER A 111 -12.35 2.07 -11.51
C SER A 111 -13.23 0.88 -11.07
N ASP A 112 -12.93 -0.31 -11.60
CA ASP A 112 -13.64 -1.52 -11.22
C ASP A 112 -13.37 -1.97 -9.77
N TYR A 113 -12.28 -1.49 -9.15
CA TYR A 113 -11.99 -1.76 -7.74
C TYR A 113 -12.99 -1.08 -6.82
N ALA A 114 -13.27 0.21 -7.07
CA ALA A 114 -14.20 1.02 -6.28
C ALA A 114 -15.68 0.57 -6.42
N LYS A 115 -15.98 -0.28 -7.42
CA LYS A 115 -17.29 -0.92 -7.59
C LYS A 115 -17.43 -2.22 -6.79
N LYS A 116 -16.32 -2.83 -6.36
CA LYS A 116 -16.32 -4.10 -5.60
C LYS A 116 -16.33 -3.89 -4.10
N VAL A 117 -15.65 -2.83 -3.65
CA VAL A 117 -15.48 -2.49 -2.23
C VAL A 117 -15.62 -0.99 -2.03
N LEU A 118 -16.10 -0.59 -0.86
CA LEU A 118 -16.16 0.81 -0.46
C LEU A 118 -14.79 1.21 0.07
N ILE A 119 -14.27 2.33 -0.44
CA ILE A 119 -12.98 2.89 -0.04
C ILE A 119 -13.22 4.32 0.44
N ALA A 120 -12.61 4.72 1.54
CA ALA A 120 -12.69 6.10 2.03
C ALA A 120 -11.85 7.06 1.16
N ALA A 121 -12.38 8.26 0.86
CA ALA A 121 -11.74 9.21 -0.06
C ALA A 121 -10.35 9.67 0.37
N LYS A 122 -10.07 9.67 1.67
CA LYS A 122 -8.76 10.01 2.22
C LYS A 122 -7.68 8.94 1.99
N CYS A 123 -8.04 7.79 1.43
CA CYS A 123 -7.08 6.73 1.12
C CYS A 123 -6.21 7.06 -0.12
N PRO A 124 -4.99 6.50 -0.19
CA PRO A 124 -4.33 5.76 0.88
C PRO A 124 -3.84 6.69 2.00
N LEU A 125 -3.88 6.19 3.23
CA LEU A 125 -3.27 6.84 4.40
C LEU A 125 -1.79 6.50 4.46
N ALA A 126 -0.95 7.52 4.59
CA ALA A 126 0.49 7.37 4.79
C ALA A 126 0.79 7.20 6.28
N LEU A 127 1.46 6.12 6.67
CA LEU A 127 1.80 5.84 8.07
C LEU A 127 3.18 5.17 8.19
N GLU A 128 3.86 5.45 9.30
CA GLU A 128 5.06 4.73 9.70
C GLU A 128 4.66 3.49 10.51
N VAL A 129 5.30 2.36 10.24
CA VAL A 129 5.10 1.15 11.03
C VAL A 129 5.83 1.34 12.36
N GLU A 130 5.11 1.05 13.44
CA GLU A 130 5.65 1.09 14.80
C GLU A 130 6.07 -0.31 15.23
N TYR A 131 7.26 -0.44 15.81
CA TYR A 131 7.80 -1.71 16.25
C TYR A 131 7.58 -1.86 17.77
N THR A 132 7.07 -3.00 18.21
CA THR A 132 6.66 -3.21 19.60
C THR A 132 6.63 -4.71 19.97
N GLU A 133 6.67 -5.00 21.26
CA GLU A 133 6.42 -6.35 21.82
C GLU A 133 5.11 -6.38 22.65
N ASP A 134 4.31 -5.31 22.60
CA ASP A 134 2.98 -5.27 23.25
C ASP A 134 1.95 -6.06 22.43
N GLU A 135 1.55 -7.22 22.95
CA GLU A 135 0.56 -8.11 22.32
C GLU A 135 -0.78 -7.42 22.06
N ASN A 136 -1.19 -6.41 22.86
CA ASN A 136 -2.45 -5.69 22.62
C ASN A 136 -2.38 -4.74 21.41
N LEU A 137 -1.17 -4.39 20.97
CA LEU A 137 -0.94 -3.59 19.76
C LEU A 137 -0.72 -4.49 18.55
N LEU A 138 -0.05 -5.63 18.73
CA LEU A 138 0.18 -6.63 17.68
C LEU A 138 -1.11 -7.35 17.29
N HIS A 139 -1.95 -7.68 18.27
CA HIS A 139 -3.27 -8.28 18.08
C HIS A 139 -4.35 -7.33 18.58
N PRO A 140 -4.65 -6.22 17.87
CA PRO A 140 -5.55 -5.21 18.37
C PRO A 140 -6.99 -5.73 18.41
N LYS A 141 -7.69 -5.38 19.48
CA LYS A 141 -9.15 -5.39 19.50
C LYS A 141 -9.69 -4.28 18.61
N ILE A 142 -10.50 -4.63 17.61
CA ILE A 142 -11.01 -3.66 16.63
C ILE A 142 -12.52 -3.41 16.74
N LYS A 143 -13.26 -4.27 17.43
CA LYS A 143 -14.69 -4.11 17.69
C LYS A 143 -14.90 -3.35 18.99
N CYS A 144 -15.56 -2.20 18.88
CA CYS A 144 -16.05 -1.41 20.01
C CYS A 144 -17.57 -1.50 20.07
N GLN A 145 -18.12 -1.99 21.17
CA GLN A 145 -19.56 -2.10 21.37
C GLN A 145 -19.98 -1.30 22.60
N ASN A 146 -20.94 -0.39 22.40
CA ASN A 146 -21.66 0.29 23.46
C ASN A 146 -23.13 -0.20 23.46
N GLU A 147 -23.93 0.21 24.43
CA GLU A 147 -25.32 -0.26 24.61
C GLU A 147 -26.18 -0.16 23.33
N ASN A 148 -25.93 0.83 22.48
CA ASN A 148 -26.74 1.12 21.29
C ASN A 148 -26.01 1.00 19.94
N SER A 149 -24.72 0.67 19.91
CA SER A 149 -23.94 0.70 18.66
C SER A 149 -22.72 -0.21 18.68
N ILE A 150 -22.45 -0.82 17.53
CA ILE A 150 -21.19 -1.52 17.24
C ILE A 150 -20.40 -0.67 16.24
N ASN A 151 -19.12 -0.44 16.53
CA ASN A 151 -18.17 0.22 15.67
C ASN A 151 -16.96 -0.69 15.45
N ILE A 152 -16.37 -0.63 14.25
CA ILE A 152 -15.16 -1.37 13.91
C ILE A 152 -14.10 -0.36 13.46
N SER A 153 -12.93 -0.39 14.11
CA SER A 153 -11.81 0.51 13.78
C SER A 153 -10.64 -0.24 13.17
N PHE A 154 -10.31 0.09 11.92
CA PHE A 154 -9.14 -0.44 11.21
C PHE A 154 -7.88 0.42 11.37
N GLU A 155 -7.88 1.36 12.31
CA GLU A 155 -6.76 2.29 12.52
C GLU A 155 -5.46 1.54 12.86
N LYS A 156 -5.54 0.57 13.79
CA LYS A 156 -4.39 -0.19 14.29
C LYS A 156 -3.93 -1.32 13.37
N LEU A 157 -4.78 -1.81 12.48
CA LEU A 157 -4.44 -2.91 11.56
C LEU A 157 -3.26 -2.54 10.65
N GLY A 158 -2.26 -3.42 10.59
CA GLY A 158 -1.04 -3.25 9.81
C GLY A 158 -0.18 -2.04 10.20
N LYS A 159 -0.38 -1.49 11.41
CA LYS A 159 0.40 -0.38 11.97
C LYS A 159 1.58 -0.87 12.82
N TYR A 160 1.43 -2.00 13.49
CA TYR A 160 2.42 -2.52 14.43
C TYR A 160 3.05 -3.80 13.90
N LYS A 161 4.37 -3.94 14.14
CA LYS A 161 5.15 -5.15 13.88
C LYS A 161 6.00 -5.49 15.10
N ARG A 162 6.43 -6.74 15.23
CA ARG A 162 7.42 -7.13 16.25
C ARG A 162 8.77 -6.44 16.06
N GLU A 163 9.54 -6.26 17.14
CA GLU A 163 10.81 -5.51 17.09
C GLU A 163 11.86 -6.15 16.18
N TYR A 164 11.80 -7.47 15.97
CA TYR A 164 12.72 -8.14 15.06
C TYR A 164 12.52 -7.71 13.59
N TRP A 165 11.41 -7.06 13.23
CA TRP A 165 11.20 -6.45 11.91
C TRP A 165 11.72 -5.01 11.77
N ASN A 166 12.23 -4.40 12.86
CA ASN A 166 12.61 -2.99 12.91
C ASN A 166 13.72 -2.60 11.91
N PHE A 167 14.46 -3.57 11.38
CA PHE A 167 15.42 -3.32 10.30
C PHE A 167 14.76 -2.82 9.01
N GLN A 168 13.46 -3.07 8.80
CA GLN A 168 12.75 -2.64 7.58
C GLN A 168 12.56 -1.12 7.53
N LYS A 169 12.45 -0.46 8.69
CA LYS A 169 12.12 0.97 8.82
C LYS A 169 10.93 1.34 7.93
N GLU A 170 9.89 0.55 8.07
CA GLU A 170 8.81 0.45 7.12
C GLU A 170 7.88 1.68 7.19
N TYR A 171 7.50 2.16 6.02
CA TYR A 171 6.50 3.18 5.81
C TYR A 171 5.49 2.68 4.80
N ARG A 172 4.21 2.83 5.11
CA ARG A 172 3.13 2.24 4.34
C ARG A 172 2.18 3.29 3.82
N TYR A 173 1.66 2.99 2.64
CA TYR A 173 0.39 3.53 2.19
C TYR A 173 -0.68 2.48 2.45
N LYS A 174 -1.69 2.80 3.25
CA LYS A 174 -2.78 1.88 3.65
C LYS A 174 -4.11 2.34 3.05
N ILE A 175 -4.80 1.43 2.38
CA ILE A 175 -6.17 1.59 1.91
C ILE A 175 -7.05 0.67 2.76
N THR A 176 -8.02 1.24 3.47
CA THR A 176 -9.04 0.47 4.17
C THR A 176 -10.25 0.31 3.26
N THR A 177 -10.84 -0.88 3.29
CA THR A 177 -11.96 -1.26 2.43
C THR A 177 -13.11 -1.81 3.29
N ALA A 178 -14.34 -1.67 2.81
CA ALA A 178 -15.49 -2.37 3.38
C ALA A 178 -16.10 -3.35 2.35
N PRO A 179 -16.63 -4.51 2.79
CA PRO A 179 -17.11 -5.58 1.92
C PRO A 179 -18.51 -5.31 1.32
N TRP A 180 -18.67 -4.12 0.75
CA TRP A 180 -19.83 -3.70 -0.01
C TRP A 180 -19.46 -2.54 -0.92
N SER A 181 -20.17 -2.40 -2.03
CA SER A 181 -20.02 -1.29 -2.96
C SER A 181 -20.77 -0.02 -2.50
N ILE A 182 -20.51 1.10 -3.17
CA ILE A 182 -21.31 2.32 -2.97
C ILE A 182 -22.77 2.12 -3.39
N ASP A 183 -23.01 1.38 -4.47
CA ASP A 183 -24.37 1.07 -4.96
C ASP A 183 -25.17 0.23 -3.95
N GLU A 184 -24.53 -0.75 -3.29
CA GLU A 184 -25.16 -1.53 -2.21
C GLU A 184 -25.52 -0.63 -1.02
N LEU A 185 -24.60 0.25 -0.63
CA LEU A 185 -24.84 1.20 0.46
C LEU A 185 -26.00 2.15 0.13
N GLU A 186 -26.10 2.63 -1.10
CA GLU A 186 -27.21 3.48 -1.53
C GLU A 186 -28.56 2.75 -1.53
N LYS A 187 -28.57 1.46 -1.87
CA LYS A 187 -29.78 0.63 -1.88
C LYS A 187 -30.25 0.27 -0.47
N ALA A 188 -29.37 0.32 0.54
CA ALA A 188 -29.72 0.08 1.93
C ALA A 188 -30.53 1.25 2.51
N LYS A 189 -31.86 1.18 2.39
CA LYS A 189 -32.79 2.25 2.82
C LYS A 189 -33.29 2.07 4.25
N THR A 190 -33.24 0.85 4.78
CA THR A 190 -33.71 0.52 6.13
C THR A 190 -32.54 0.25 7.07
N VAL A 191 -32.80 0.33 8.39
CA VAL A 191 -31.82 -0.07 9.42
C VAL A 191 -31.43 -1.55 9.26
N GLU A 192 -32.39 -2.41 8.90
CA GLU A 192 -32.16 -3.83 8.64
C GLU A 192 -31.15 -4.03 7.49
N ASP A 193 -31.32 -3.34 6.36
CA ASP A 193 -30.40 -3.43 5.22
C ASP A 193 -28.98 -2.99 5.61
N GLN A 194 -28.88 -1.89 6.36
CA GLN A 194 -27.59 -1.37 6.85
C GLN A 194 -26.92 -2.35 7.81
N MET A 195 -27.71 -2.99 8.69
CA MET A 195 -27.20 -4.02 9.60
C MET A 195 -26.75 -5.27 8.85
N GLN A 196 -27.43 -5.67 7.77
CA GLN A 196 -27.02 -6.80 6.93
C GLN A 196 -25.72 -6.52 6.16
N LEU A 197 -25.48 -5.30 5.69
CA LEU A 197 -24.18 -4.94 5.13
C LEU A 197 -23.11 -4.96 6.21
N PHE A 198 -23.37 -4.32 7.35
CA PHE A 198 -22.42 -4.21 8.44
C PHE A 198 -22.05 -5.57 9.05
N SER A 199 -22.97 -6.53 9.11
CA SER A 199 -22.71 -7.87 9.65
C SER A 199 -21.63 -8.62 8.88
N ARG A 200 -21.39 -8.29 7.61
CA ARG A 200 -20.27 -8.85 6.81
C ARG A 200 -18.90 -8.53 7.42
N LEU A 201 -18.77 -7.40 8.11
CA LEU A 201 -17.53 -7.07 8.84
C LEU A 201 -17.39 -7.87 10.14
N LEU A 202 -18.49 -8.33 10.71
CA LEU A 202 -18.51 -9.14 11.94
C LEU A 202 -18.37 -10.64 11.66
N ASP A 203 -18.57 -11.07 10.41
CA ASP A 203 -18.39 -12.45 9.98
C ASP A 203 -16.90 -12.72 9.64
N GLU A 204 -16.24 -13.46 10.53
CA GLU A 204 -14.86 -13.91 10.36
C GLU A 204 -14.67 -14.73 9.07
N ASN A 205 -15.70 -15.46 8.64
CA ASN A 205 -15.68 -16.29 7.43
C ASN A 205 -16.07 -15.52 6.16
N ASN A 206 -16.45 -14.25 6.27
CA ASN A 206 -16.82 -13.45 5.12
C ASN A 206 -15.68 -13.42 4.10
N GLN A 207 -16.01 -13.63 2.83
CA GLN A 207 -15.02 -13.72 1.78
C GLN A 207 -14.28 -12.39 1.62
N GLN A 208 -13.00 -12.47 1.27
CA GLN A 208 -12.25 -11.31 0.83
C GLN A 208 -12.70 -10.87 -0.57
N PHE A 209 -12.95 -9.56 -0.75
CA PHE A 209 -13.48 -8.99 -1.99
C PHE A 209 -12.40 -8.41 -2.92
N CYS A 210 -11.21 -8.10 -2.38
CA CYS A 210 -10.13 -7.47 -3.11
C CYS A 210 -8.75 -7.88 -2.57
N ASP A 211 -7.95 -8.51 -3.42
CA ASP A 211 -6.56 -8.87 -3.12
C ASP A 211 -5.56 -7.76 -3.46
N GLU A 212 -5.85 -7.03 -4.53
CA GLU A 212 -4.89 -6.10 -5.12
C GLU A 212 -5.58 -4.90 -5.74
N ILE A 213 -5.00 -3.71 -5.53
CA ILE A 213 -5.35 -2.47 -6.24
C ILE A 213 -4.09 -1.85 -6.81
N PHE A 214 -4.19 -1.30 -8.02
CA PHE A 214 -3.09 -0.59 -8.67
C PHE A 214 -3.43 0.90 -8.76
N LEU A 215 -2.79 1.73 -7.94
CA LEU A 215 -2.97 3.17 -8.03
C LEU A 215 -2.08 3.77 -9.12
N ARG A 216 -2.64 4.70 -9.90
CA ARG A 216 -1.90 5.44 -10.92
C ARG A 216 -0.90 6.38 -10.27
N LEU A 217 0.28 6.47 -10.85
CA LEU A 217 1.29 7.45 -10.50
C LEU A 217 0.94 8.81 -11.11
N ALA A 218 1.29 9.90 -10.42
CA ALA A 218 1.20 11.26 -10.95
C ALA A 218 2.14 11.45 -12.15
N ASP A 219 1.85 12.42 -13.01
CA ASP A 219 2.68 12.68 -14.20
C ASP A 219 4.12 13.06 -13.85
N ASP A 220 4.32 13.67 -12.68
CA ASP A 220 5.61 14.09 -12.13
C ASP A 220 6.19 13.09 -11.12
N ALA A 221 5.61 11.88 -10.99
CA ALA A 221 6.00 10.89 -9.98
C ALA A 221 7.46 10.44 -10.11
N PHE A 222 7.99 10.37 -11.34
CA PHE A 222 9.36 9.97 -11.61
C PHE A 222 10.39 11.11 -11.49
N ASN A 223 9.94 12.34 -11.19
CA ASN A 223 10.87 13.47 -11.00
C ASN A 223 11.75 13.24 -9.77
N GLY A 224 13.07 13.17 -9.99
CA GLY A 224 14.03 12.86 -8.94
C GLY A 224 14.04 11.39 -8.52
N MET A 225 13.50 10.50 -9.34
CA MET A 225 13.60 9.06 -9.10
C MET A 225 15.05 8.59 -9.22
N GLU A 226 15.44 7.69 -8.32
CA GLU A 226 16.72 7.00 -8.37
C GLU A 226 16.46 5.48 -8.32
N VAL A 227 17.26 4.71 -9.03
CA VAL A 227 17.20 3.25 -9.06
C VAL A 227 18.56 2.72 -8.62
N LEU A 228 18.55 1.90 -7.56
CA LEU A 228 19.72 1.19 -7.08
C LEU A 228 19.54 -0.30 -7.37
N LEU A 229 20.47 -0.91 -8.07
CA LEU A 229 20.47 -2.36 -8.35
C LEU A 229 20.97 -3.13 -7.14
N ALA A 230 20.38 -4.30 -6.92
CA ALA A 230 20.75 -5.20 -5.84
C ALA A 230 22.20 -5.73 -5.97
N PRO A 231 22.80 -6.22 -4.87
CA PRO A 231 24.21 -6.63 -4.84
C PRO A 231 24.58 -7.73 -5.85
N LYS A 232 23.68 -8.71 -6.08
CA LYS A 232 23.92 -9.86 -6.98
C LYS A 232 23.44 -9.63 -8.41
N THR A 233 23.00 -8.41 -8.74
CA THR A 233 22.61 -8.06 -10.10
C THR A 233 23.80 -8.15 -11.06
N THR A 234 23.62 -8.85 -12.17
CA THR A 234 24.59 -9.09 -13.25
C THR A 234 24.68 -7.89 -14.21
N GLU A 235 25.69 -7.90 -15.08
CA GLU A 235 25.81 -6.87 -16.12
C GLU A 235 24.62 -6.89 -17.10
N SER A 236 24.14 -8.08 -17.48
CA SER A 236 22.97 -8.22 -18.33
C SER A 236 21.72 -7.60 -17.70
N GLU A 237 21.53 -7.80 -16.40
CA GLU A 237 20.41 -7.22 -15.65
C GLU A 237 20.57 -5.69 -15.50
N TYR A 238 21.80 -5.16 -15.40
CA TYR A 238 22.06 -3.72 -15.48
C TYR A 238 21.59 -3.13 -16.81
N ILE A 239 22.00 -3.75 -17.93
CA ILE A 239 21.62 -3.32 -19.29
C ILE A 239 20.09 -3.36 -19.46
N ILE A 240 19.43 -4.39 -18.95
CA ILE A 240 17.96 -4.50 -18.97
C ILE A 240 17.33 -3.33 -18.23
N VAL A 241 17.78 -3.02 -17.02
CA VAL A 241 17.23 -1.91 -16.24
C VAL A 241 17.49 -0.58 -16.92
N GLN A 242 18.69 -0.35 -17.43
CA GLN A 242 19.00 0.85 -18.21
C GLN A 242 18.05 1.03 -19.40
N ALA A 243 17.86 -0.02 -20.21
CA ALA A 243 16.96 0.01 -21.35
C ALA A 243 15.48 0.27 -20.95
N LEU A 244 15.03 -0.25 -19.81
CA LEU A 244 13.69 0.04 -19.28
C LEU A 244 13.53 1.53 -18.94
N LEU A 245 14.54 2.12 -18.28
CA LEU A 245 14.51 3.53 -17.89
C LEU A 245 14.53 4.44 -19.13
N GLU A 246 15.39 4.15 -20.12
CA GLU A 246 15.45 4.89 -21.38
C GLU A 246 14.11 4.82 -22.14
N LYS A 247 13.47 3.64 -22.16
CA LYS A 247 12.19 3.43 -22.86
C LYS A 247 11.02 4.17 -22.21
N TYR A 248 10.87 4.08 -20.89
CA TYR A 248 9.67 4.56 -20.20
C TYR A 248 9.84 5.95 -19.56
N CYS A 249 11.08 6.43 -19.41
CA CYS A 249 11.42 7.74 -18.85
C CYS A 249 12.39 8.53 -19.76
N PRO A 250 12.14 8.64 -21.08
CA PRO A 250 13.12 9.20 -22.03
C PRO A 250 13.51 10.67 -21.76
N ASN A 251 12.64 11.41 -21.07
CA ASN A 251 12.82 12.84 -20.80
C ASN A 251 13.18 13.13 -19.33
N ILE A 252 13.50 12.10 -18.54
CA ILE A 252 13.79 12.23 -17.12
C ILE A 252 15.16 11.62 -16.87
N GLN A 253 16.08 12.43 -16.33
CA GLN A 253 17.35 11.90 -15.87
C GLN A 253 17.13 11.16 -14.54
N ILE A 254 17.23 9.83 -14.59
CA ILE A 254 17.15 8.97 -13.40
C ILE A 254 18.52 8.37 -13.12
N LYS A 255 18.96 8.54 -11.88
CA LYS A 255 20.23 8.02 -11.39
C LYS A 255 20.11 6.50 -11.28
N LEU A 256 20.92 5.77 -12.04
CA LEU A 256 21.03 4.31 -11.97
C LEU A 256 22.39 3.95 -11.35
N GLU A 257 22.37 3.31 -10.19
CA GLU A 257 23.56 2.84 -9.49
C GLU A 257 23.44 1.36 -9.14
N LYS A 258 24.54 0.77 -8.66
CA LYS A 258 24.56 -0.58 -8.09
C LYS A 258 24.94 -0.51 -6.62
N SER A 259 24.32 -1.36 -5.81
CA SER A 259 24.64 -1.50 -4.39
C SER A 259 26.14 -1.74 -4.19
N LYS A 260 26.70 -1.10 -3.17
CA LYS A 260 28.10 -1.26 -2.75
C LYS A 260 28.30 -2.45 -1.82
N ILE A 261 27.21 -3.07 -1.35
CA ILE A 261 27.26 -4.27 -0.50
C ILE A 261 27.89 -5.41 -1.28
N ARG A 262 28.84 -6.11 -0.67
CA ARG A 262 29.51 -7.28 -1.26
C ARG A 262 29.00 -8.54 -0.59
N VAL A 263 28.43 -9.44 -1.38
CA VAL A 263 27.94 -10.76 -0.95
C VAL A 263 28.51 -11.85 -1.85
N ARG A 264 28.77 -13.02 -1.26
CA ARG A 264 29.21 -14.22 -1.98
C ARG A 264 28.00 -15.08 -2.33
#